data_AF-A0A6A6M4M0-F1
#
_entry.id   AF-A0A6A6M4M0-F1
#
_cell.length_a   1.000
_cell.length_b   1.000
_cell.length_c   1.000
_cell.angle_alpha   90.00
_cell.angle_beta   90.00
_cell.angle_gamma   90.00
#
_symmetry.space_group_name_H-M   'P 1'
#
loop_
_entity.id
_entity.type
_entity.pdbx_description
1 polymer ?
#
loop_
_entity_poly.entity_id
_entity_poly.type
_entity_poly.pdbx_seq_one_letter_code
_entity_poly.pdbx_strand_id
1 'polypeptide(L)'
;MDRLTTTTIIPDAFQGARDDISMQFLIIWDQIKAPLIVPLLRLAVAICLIMSLMLFIERVYIGIVIITVKLFGRKPERCYKWEPLKDDVELGNSAYPMVLVQIPMYNEREVYQLSIGAACGLSWPSDRIIIQVLDDSTDPVIKDLVELECQRWASKGINIKYEIRDNRRWL
;
A
#
# COMPACT_ATOMS: atom_id res chain seq x y z
N MET A 1 -7.07 82.82 -33.54
CA MET A 1 -6.07 81.93 -32.93
C MET A 1 -6.82 80.75 -32.36
N ASP A 2 -6.90 79.73 -33.19
CA ASP A 2 -7.76 78.55 -33.05
C ASP A 2 -7.14 77.55 -32.07
N ARG A 3 -7.84 77.22 -30.98
CA ARG A 3 -7.59 76.01 -30.18
C ARG A 3 -8.81 75.65 -29.34
N LEU A 4 -9.80 75.00 -29.95
CA LEU A 4 -10.73 74.14 -29.25
C LEU A 4 -10.89 72.85 -30.04
N THR A 5 -11.25 71.77 -29.34
CA THR A 5 -11.73 70.47 -29.84
C THR A 5 -10.72 69.55 -30.57
N THR A 6 -10.01 68.71 -29.81
CA THR A 6 -9.45 67.45 -30.35
C THR A 6 -9.45 66.28 -29.34
N THR A 7 -9.61 66.52 -28.02
CA THR A 7 -9.28 65.48 -27.02
C THR A 7 -10.43 64.54 -26.61
N THR A 8 -11.66 64.71 -27.10
CA THR A 8 -12.82 63.90 -26.64
C THR A 8 -13.35 62.85 -27.63
N ILE A 9 -12.87 62.79 -28.87
CA ILE A 9 -13.41 61.86 -29.90
C ILE A 9 -12.63 60.53 -29.99
N ILE A 10 -11.42 60.48 -29.43
CA ILE A 10 -10.53 59.30 -29.54
C ILE A 10 -10.79 58.16 -28.52
N PRO A 11 -11.27 58.38 -27.27
CA PRO A 11 -11.40 57.27 -26.31
C PRO A 11 -12.53 56.29 -26.67
N ASP A 12 -13.70 56.76 -27.12
CA ASP A 12 -14.86 55.90 -27.41
C ASP A 12 -14.66 55.02 -28.65
N ALA A 13 -13.96 55.52 -29.67
CA ALA A 13 -13.65 54.74 -30.88
C ALA A 13 -12.65 53.61 -30.60
N PHE A 14 -11.66 53.86 -29.73
CA PHE A 14 -10.68 52.85 -29.32
C PHE A 14 -11.29 51.80 -28.39
N GLN A 15 -12.23 52.22 -27.53
CA GLN A 15 -12.97 51.34 -26.64
C GLN A 15 -13.96 50.45 -27.42
N GLY A 16 -14.72 51.03 -28.36
CA GLY A 16 -15.58 50.27 -29.27
C GLY A 16 -14.81 49.26 -30.11
N ALA A 17 -13.63 49.62 -30.66
CA ALA A 17 -12.80 48.68 -31.40
C ALA A 17 -12.24 47.54 -30.52
N ARG A 18 -11.87 47.84 -29.27
CA ARG A 18 -11.41 46.85 -28.30
C ARG A 18 -12.53 45.89 -27.91
N ASP A 19 -13.73 46.41 -27.70
CA ASP A 19 -14.92 45.63 -27.37
C ASP A 19 -15.32 44.73 -28.56
N ASP A 20 -15.25 45.24 -29.78
CA ASP A 20 -15.54 44.47 -31.01
C ASP A 20 -14.52 43.32 -31.22
N ILE A 21 -13.22 43.59 -31.01
CA ILE A 21 -12.17 42.56 -31.04
C ILE A 21 -12.42 41.52 -29.94
N SER A 22 -12.76 41.95 -28.73
CA SER A 22 -13.04 41.04 -27.62
C SER A 22 -14.25 40.13 -27.90
N MET A 23 -15.29 40.66 -28.54
CA MET A 23 -16.48 39.90 -28.94
C MET A 23 -16.15 38.91 -30.06
N GLN A 24 -15.34 39.29 -31.04
CA GLN A 24 -14.84 38.37 -32.08
C GLN A 24 -14.00 37.24 -31.48
N PHE A 25 -13.10 37.54 -30.54
CA PHE A 25 -12.35 36.52 -29.81
C PHE A 25 -13.28 35.60 -29.01
N LEU A 26 -14.34 36.12 -28.39
CA LEU A 26 -15.30 35.32 -27.63
C LEU A 26 -16.07 34.33 -28.52
N ILE A 27 -16.46 34.77 -29.71
CA ILE A 27 -17.19 33.94 -30.69
C ILE A 27 -16.29 32.84 -31.24
N ILE A 28 -15.07 33.17 -31.65
CA ILE A 28 -14.08 32.17 -32.12
C ILE A 28 -13.77 31.17 -31.01
N TRP A 29 -13.65 31.64 -29.78
CA TRP A 29 -13.39 30.80 -28.60
C TRP A 29 -14.55 29.85 -28.30
N ASP A 30 -15.80 30.31 -28.39
CA ASP A 30 -16.99 29.47 -28.22
C ASP A 30 -17.11 28.42 -29.34
N GLN A 31 -16.81 28.84 -30.58
CA GLN A 31 -16.85 27.99 -31.76
C GLN A 31 -15.78 26.90 -31.78
N ILE A 32 -14.65 27.10 -31.09
CA ILE A 32 -13.60 26.08 -30.89
C ILE A 32 -13.89 25.23 -29.63
N LYS A 33 -14.38 25.86 -28.56
CA LYS A 33 -14.69 25.17 -27.29
C LYS A 33 -15.81 24.16 -27.43
N ALA A 34 -16.92 24.56 -28.07
CA ALA A 34 -18.12 23.76 -28.17
C ALA A 34 -17.91 22.40 -28.88
N PRO A 35 -17.20 22.31 -30.03
CA PRO A 35 -17.02 21.03 -30.73
C PRO A 35 -15.80 20.22 -30.28
N LEU A 36 -14.80 20.84 -29.63
CA LEU A 36 -13.54 20.14 -29.29
C LEU A 36 -13.34 19.98 -27.77
N ILE A 37 -13.38 21.08 -27.02
CA ILE A 37 -13.04 21.09 -25.59
C ILE A 37 -14.17 20.46 -24.77
N VAL A 38 -15.43 20.77 -25.07
CA VAL A 38 -16.60 20.23 -24.34
C VAL A 38 -16.71 18.70 -24.46
N PRO A 39 -16.65 18.06 -25.65
CA PRO A 39 -16.73 16.60 -25.73
C PRO A 39 -15.49 15.92 -25.15
N LEU A 40 -14.30 16.50 -25.32
CA LEU A 40 -13.07 15.97 -24.71
C LEU A 40 -13.15 16.00 -23.17
N LEU A 41 -13.62 17.11 -22.59
CA LEU A 41 -13.79 17.24 -21.14
C LEU A 41 -14.88 16.28 -20.64
N ARG A 42 -16.00 16.14 -21.36
CA ARG A 42 -17.04 15.16 -21.01
C ARG A 42 -16.51 13.73 -21.03
N LEU A 43 -15.68 13.39 -22.01
CA LEU A 43 -15.03 12.07 -22.10
C LEU A 43 -14.06 11.86 -20.93
N ALA A 44 -13.22 12.85 -20.63
CA ALA A 44 -12.30 12.78 -19.48
C ALA A 44 -13.03 12.62 -18.15
N VAL A 45 -14.12 13.37 -17.93
CA VAL A 45 -14.98 13.24 -16.75
C VAL A 45 -15.63 11.85 -16.73
N ALA A 46 -16.13 11.34 -17.86
CA ALA A 46 -16.71 10.01 -17.93
C ALA A 46 -15.69 8.91 -17.57
N ILE A 47 -14.46 8.98 -18.09
CA ILE A 47 -13.38 8.06 -17.72
C ILE A 47 -13.10 8.15 -16.21
N CYS A 48 -12.99 9.36 -15.67
CA CYS A 48 -12.72 9.59 -14.25
C CYS A 48 -13.84 8.99 -13.36
N LEU A 49 -15.10 9.17 -13.75
CA LEU A 49 -16.25 8.57 -13.07
C LEU A 49 -16.23 7.05 -13.14
N ILE A 50 -15.90 6.47 -14.30
CA ILE A 50 -15.78 5.01 -14.46
C ILE A 50 -14.67 4.46 -13.57
N MET A 51 -13.50 5.10 -13.55
CA MET A 51 -12.39 4.70 -12.69
C MET A 51 -12.72 4.83 -11.21
N SER A 52 -13.37 5.92 -10.80
CA SER A 52 -13.82 6.12 -9.43
C SER A 52 -14.83 5.05 -9.01
N LEU A 53 -15.78 4.72 -9.89
CA LEU A 53 -16.78 3.68 -9.64
C LEU A 53 -16.13 2.29 -9.51
N MET A 54 -15.20 1.95 -10.42
CA MET A 54 -14.47 0.68 -10.36
C MET A 54 -13.70 0.53 -9.05
N LEU A 55 -12.94 1.54 -8.64
CA LEU A 55 -12.20 1.55 -7.37
C LEU A 55 -13.14 1.44 -6.16
N PHE A 56 -14.29 2.12 -6.21
CA PHE A 56 -15.29 2.03 -5.15
C PHE A 56 -15.85 0.60 -5.03
N ILE A 57 -16.17 -0.04 -6.16
CA ILE A 57 -16.65 -1.43 -6.20
C ILE A 57 -15.60 -2.38 -5.62
N GLU A 58 -14.32 -2.23 -5.96
CA GLU A 58 -13.24 -3.06 -5.38
C GLU A 58 -13.17 -2.92 -3.85
N ARG A 59 -13.26 -1.70 -3.33
CA ARG A 59 -13.24 -1.45 -1.88
C ARG A 59 -14.47 -2.01 -1.18
N VAL A 60 -15.66 -1.86 -1.78
CA VAL A 60 -16.90 -2.45 -1.27
C VAL A 60 -16.82 -3.97 -1.30
N TYR A 61 -16.31 -4.57 -2.37
CA TYR A 61 -16.10 -6.02 -2.48
C TYR A 61 -15.21 -6.55 -1.37
N ILE A 62 -14.03 -5.94 -1.15
CA ILE A 62 -13.12 -6.33 -0.06
C ILE A 62 -13.81 -6.15 1.30
N GLY A 63 -14.55 -5.06 1.50
CA GLY A 63 -15.33 -4.81 2.71
C GLY A 63 -16.39 -5.90 2.97
N ILE A 64 -17.16 -6.27 1.94
CA ILE A 64 -18.17 -7.34 2.03
C ILE A 64 -17.49 -8.69 2.34
N VAL A 65 -16.35 -9.01 1.70
CA VAL A 65 -15.60 -10.23 1.98
C VAL A 65 -15.14 -10.26 3.45
N ILE A 66 -14.58 -9.17 3.96
CA ILE A 66 -14.15 -9.08 5.36
C ILE A 66 -15.35 -9.22 6.31
N ILE A 67 -16.46 -8.53 6.05
CA ILE A 67 -17.68 -8.63 6.86
C ILE A 67 -18.22 -10.06 6.83
N THR A 68 -18.28 -10.69 5.65
CA THR A 68 -18.75 -12.08 5.48
C THR A 68 -17.85 -13.03 6.24
N VAL A 69 -16.52 -12.94 6.09
CA VAL A 69 -15.57 -13.78 6.83
C VAL A 69 -15.71 -13.58 8.35
N LYS A 70 -15.89 -12.33 8.80
CA LYS A 70 -16.05 -11.98 10.20
C LYS A 70 -17.39 -12.46 10.77
N LEU A 71 -18.48 -12.40 10.00
CA LEU A 71 -19.83 -12.79 10.40
C LEU A 71 -20.04 -14.32 10.35
N PHE A 72 -19.48 -14.99 9.34
CA PHE A 72 -19.46 -16.46 9.24
C PHE A 72 -18.42 -17.12 10.16
N GLY A 73 -17.71 -16.34 10.97
CA GLY A 73 -16.97 -16.85 12.12
C GLY A 73 -15.87 -17.85 11.77
N ARG A 74 -15.33 -17.81 10.54
CA ARG A 74 -14.05 -18.47 10.25
C ARG A 74 -12.95 -17.61 10.85
N LYS A 75 -12.89 -17.57 12.18
CA LYS A 75 -11.63 -17.27 12.85
C LYS A 75 -10.58 -18.20 12.23
N PRO A 76 -9.40 -17.69 11.82
CA PRO A 76 -8.31 -18.55 11.37
C PRO A 76 -7.94 -19.61 12.43
N GLU A 77 -8.32 -19.38 13.69
CA GLU A 77 -8.28 -20.33 14.81
C GLU A 77 -9.04 -21.66 14.56
N ARG A 78 -10.01 -21.74 13.64
CA ARG A 78 -10.82 -22.96 13.41
C ARG A 78 -10.42 -23.78 12.18
N CYS A 79 -9.62 -23.22 11.26
CA CYS A 79 -9.22 -23.94 10.04
C CYS A 79 -7.99 -24.84 10.24
N TYR A 80 -7.16 -24.54 11.25
CA TYR A 80 -6.26 -25.52 11.81
C TYR A 80 -7.00 -26.16 12.97
N LYS A 81 -7.31 -27.47 12.86
CA LYS A 81 -7.62 -28.28 14.05
C LYS A 81 -6.37 -28.29 14.92
N TRP A 82 -6.19 -27.26 15.73
CA TRP A 82 -5.30 -27.32 16.87
C TRP A 82 -6.05 -28.08 17.95
N GLU A 83 -5.89 -29.40 17.94
CA GLU A 83 -5.95 -30.12 19.20
C GLU A 83 -4.69 -29.68 19.96
N PRO A 84 -4.79 -29.03 21.14
CA PRO A 84 -3.62 -28.90 21.98
C PRO A 84 -3.07 -30.32 22.14
N LEU A 85 -1.79 -30.50 21.86
CA LEU A 85 -1.11 -31.75 22.15
C LEU A 85 -1.47 -32.07 23.59
N LYS A 86 -2.20 -33.17 23.84
CA LYS A 86 -2.57 -33.53 25.21
C LYS A 86 -1.29 -33.57 26.02
N ASP A 87 -1.28 -32.93 27.17
CA ASP A 87 -0.24 -33.11 28.17
C ASP A 87 -0.33 -34.56 28.66
N ASP A 88 0.24 -35.48 27.87
CA ASP A 88 0.47 -36.85 28.27
C ASP A 88 1.56 -36.81 29.33
N VAL A 89 1.12 -36.83 30.59
CA VAL A 89 1.93 -36.82 31.81
C VAL A 89 2.93 -38.00 31.87
N GLU A 90 2.84 -38.97 30.95
CA GLU A 90 3.70 -40.17 30.92
C GLU A 90 4.72 -40.22 29.76
N LEU A 91 4.82 -39.22 28.88
CA LEU A 91 5.74 -39.23 27.72
C LEU A 91 6.82 -38.15 27.79
N GLY A 92 7.55 -38.11 28.90
CA GLY A 92 8.48 -37.04 29.30
C GLY A 92 9.72 -36.78 28.43
N ASN A 93 9.73 -37.08 27.12
CA ASN A 93 10.81 -36.61 26.22
C ASN A 93 10.52 -36.64 24.70
N SER A 94 9.38 -37.19 24.24
CA SER A 94 9.13 -37.47 22.81
C SER A 94 7.91 -36.78 22.19
N ALA A 95 7.14 -36.00 22.96
CA ALA A 95 5.94 -35.33 22.45
C ALA A 95 6.23 -34.19 21.46
N TYR A 96 7.41 -33.56 21.55
CA TYR A 96 7.80 -32.43 20.72
C TYR A 96 9.08 -32.76 19.94
N PRO A 97 9.03 -32.98 18.60
CA PRO A 97 10.24 -33.08 17.78
C PRO A 97 11.05 -31.78 17.80
N MET A 98 12.33 -31.86 17.46
CA MET A 98 13.08 -30.64 17.15
C MET A 98 12.52 -30.04 15.86
N VAL A 99 12.12 -28.78 15.89
CA VAL A 99 11.56 -28.07 14.73
C VAL A 99 12.40 -26.85 14.39
N LEU A 100 12.62 -26.65 13.08
CA LEU A 100 13.22 -25.45 12.53
C LEU A 100 12.11 -24.63 11.85
N VAL A 101 11.88 -23.42 12.32
CA VAL A 101 10.95 -22.45 11.70
C VAL A 101 11.77 -21.48 10.88
N GLN A 102 11.64 -21.58 9.55
CA GLN A 102 12.32 -20.68 8.62
C GLN A 102 11.39 -19.54 8.20
N ILE A 103 11.85 -18.30 8.39
CA ILE A 103 11.13 -17.09 8.02
C ILE A 103 11.91 -16.40 6.90
N PRO A 104 11.52 -16.59 5.62
CA PRO A 104 12.10 -15.85 4.51
C PRO A 104 11.60 -14.40 4.52
N MET A 105 12.50 -13.43 4.35
CA MET A 105 12.24 -11.99 4.38
C MET A 105 12.82 -11.31 3.14
N TYR A 106 12.05 -10.39 2.52
CA TYR A 106 12.52 -9.56 1.40
C TYR A 106 11.88 -8.16 1.40
N ASN A 107 12.62 -7.15 1.84
CA ASN A 107 12.21 -5.74 1.92
C ASN A 107 10.88 -5.52 2.69
N GLU A 108 10.63 -6.31 3.73
CA GLU A 108 9.36 -6.34 4.49
C GLU A 108 9.39 -5.47 5.77
N ARG A 109 9.49 -4.15 5.61
CA ARG A 109 9.66 -3.22 6.74
C ARG A 109 8.46 -3.14 7.68
N GLU A 110 7.24 -3.28 7.19
CA GLU A 110 6.03 -3.10 8.00
C GLU A 110 5.64 -4.37 8.77
N VAL A 111 6.12 -5.55 8.35
CA VAL A 111 5.67 -6.84 8.87
C VAL A 111 6.75 -7.65 9.58
N TYR A 112 8.05 -7.29 9.47
CA TYR A 112 9.13 -8.07 10.10
C TYR A 112 8.93 -8.32 11.59
N GLN A 113 8.50 -7.30 12.34
CA GLN A 113 8.26 -7.42 13.79
C GLN A 113 7.13 -8.42 14.09
N LEU A 114 6.06 -8.38 13.30
CA LEU A 114 4.91 -9.27 13.47
C LEU A 114 5.28 -10.71 13.12
N SER A 115 6.01 -10.91 12.02
CA SER A 115 6.45 -12.24 11.57
C SER A 115 7.40 -12.90 12.56
N ILE A 116 8.45 -12.18 12.99
CA ILE A 116 9.42 -12.68 13.98
C ILE A 116 8.73 -12.88 15.33
N GLY A 117 7.92 -11.92 15.77
CA GLY A 117 7.19 -12.01 17.03
C GLY A 117 6.22 -13.18 17.08
N ALA A 118 5.52 -13.47 15.98
CA ALA A 118 4.62 -14.62 15.88
C ALA A 118 5.38 -15.95 15.94
N ALA A 119 6.52 -16.06 15.27
CA ALA A 119 7.35 -17.26 15.33
C ALA A 119 7.96 -17.48 16.73
N CYS A 120 8.45 -16.42 17.36
CA CYS A 120 8.97 -16.46 18.73
C CYS A 120 7.89 -16.72 19.78
N GLY A 121 6.62 -16.42 19.46
CA GLY A 121 5.47 -16.64 20.31
C GLY A 121 4.79 -18.01 20.14
N LEU A 122 5.35 -18.91 19.32
CA LEU A 122 4.81 -20.26 19.18
C LEU A 122 4.88 -21.00 20.51
N SER A 123 3.80 -21.71 20.87
CA SER A 123 3.75 -22.58 22.04
C SER A 123 4.53 -23.87 21.77
N TRP A 124 5.86 -23.78 21.77
CA TRP A 124 6.78 -24.91 21.64
C TRP A 124 7.88 -24.80 22.70
N PRO A 125 8.41 -25.91 23.22
CA PRO A 125 9.55 -25.87 24.14
C PRO A 125 10.75 -25.15 23.51
N SER A 126 11.28 -24.11 24.20
CA SER A 126 12.36 -23.25 23.69
C SER A 126 13.66 -23.99 23.38
N ASP A 127 13.88 -25.14 24.02
CA ASP A 127 15.01 -26.04 23.78
C ASP A 127 14.85 -26.90 22.52
N ARG A 128 13.65 -26.94 21.93
CA ARG A 128 13.29 -27.78 20.77
C ARG A 128 12.77 -27.01 19.57
N ILE A 129 12.77 -25.69 19.63
CA ILE A 129 12.47 -24.82 18.49
C ILE A 129 13.71 -24.03 18.12
N ILE A 130 14.01 -23.99 16.84
CA ILE A 130 15.04 -23.13 16.26
C ILE A 130 14.34 -22.23 15.28
N ILE A 131 14.49 -20.92 15.42
CA ILE A 131 13.93 -19.94 14.49
C ILE A 131 15.07 -19.44 13.62
N GLN A 132 14.90 -19.48 12.30
CA GLN A 132 15.89 -19.00 11.35
C GLN A 132 15.25 -17.95 10.46
N VAL A 133 15.73 -16.72 10.53
CA VAL A 133 15.30 -15.62 9.66
C VAL A 133 16.27 -15.57 8.48
N LEU A 134 15.77 -15.83 7.28
CA LEU A 134 16.54 -15.76 6.04
C LEU A 134 16.21 -14.43 5.36
N ASP A 135 17.14 -13.48 5.42
CA ASP A 135 16.95 -12.16 4.83
C ASP A 135 17.69 -12.03 3.50
N ASP A 136 16.92 -11.85 2.42
CA ASP A 136 17.41 -11.58 1.06
C ASP A 136 17.14 -10.11 0.66
N SER A 137 16.79 -9.24 1.62
CA SER A 137 16.54 -7.81 1.40
C SER A 137 17.74 -7.13 0.76
N THR A 138 17.48 -6.09 -0.02
CA THR A 138 18.52 -5.27 -0.65
C THR A 138 18.77 -3.98 0.12
N ASP A 139 17.79 -3.54 0.90
CA ASP A 139 17.87 -2.32 1.70
C ASP A 139 18.66 -2.56 3.01
N PRO A 140 19.79 -1.86 3.24
CA PRO A 140 20.57 -2.02 4.46
C PRO A 140 19.78 -1.61 5.72
N VAL A 141 18.88 -0.63 5.63
CA VAL A 141 18.08 -0.19 6.78
C VAL A 141 17.14 -1.31 7.23
N ILE A 142 16.57 -2.05 6.28
CA ILE A 142 15.69 -3.18 6.61
C ILE A 142 16.49 -4.31 7.25
N LYS A 143 17.67 -4.64 6.72
CA LYS A 143 18.57 -5.65 7.31
C LYS A 143 18.91 -5.33 8.76
N ASP A 144 19.30 -4.08 9.04
CA ASP A 144 19.65 -3.62 10.39
C ASP A 144 18.47 -3.75 11.36
N LEU A 145 17.26 -3.40 10.90
CA LEU A 145 16.04 -3.51 11.69
C LEU A 145 15.67 -4.97 12.02
N VAL A 146 15.79 -5.86 11.03
CA VAL A 146 15.52 -7.29 11.19
C VAL A 146 16.54 -7.93 12.14
N GLU A 147 17.82 -7.60 11.98
CA GLU A 147 18.88 -8.08 12.86
C GLU A 147 18.68 -7.63 14.31
N LEU A 148 18.35 -6.36 14.52
CA LEU A 148 18.09 -5.80 15.85
C LEU A 148 16.90 -6.50 16.54
N GLU A 149 15.83 -6.80 15.80
CA GLU A 149 14.69 -7.54 16.34
C GLU A 149 15.07 -8.98 16.67
N CYS A 150 15.88 -9.64 15.84
CA CYS A 150 16.40 -10.97 16.14
C CYS A 150 17.24 -10.97 17.44
N GLN A 151 18.13 -9.98 17.61
CA GLN A 151 18.92 -9.83 18.84
C GLN A 151 18.04 -9.58 20.07
N ARG A 152 16.97 -8.80 19.92
CA ARG A 152 15.99 -8.58 20.98
C ARG A 152 15.31 -9.88 21.42
N TRP A 153 14.98 -10.78 20.50
CA TRP A 153 14.40 -12.09 20.86
C TRP A 153 15.44 -13.07 21.39
N ALA A 154 16.66 -13.04 20.86
CA ALA A 154 17.78 -13.82 21.38
C ALA A 154 18.08 -13.48 22.85
N SER A 155 18.04 -12.19 23.23
CA SER A 155 18.25 -11.76 24.63
C SER A 155 17.13 -12.22 25.59
N LYS A 156 15.96 -12.59 25.08
CA LYS A 156 14.87 -13.22 25.86
C LYS A 156 15.03 -14.74 26.02
N GLY A 157 16.11 -15.32 25.49
CA GLY A 157 16.38 -16.76 25.57
C GLY A 157 15.71 -17.61 24.49
N ILE A 158 15.22 -16.99 23.40
CA ILE A 158 14.72 -17.72 22.23
C ILE A 158 15.89 -18.09 21.31
N ASN A 159 15.92 -19.33 20.83
CA ASN A 159 16.94 -19.81 19.90
C ASN A 159 16.65 -19.32 18.47
N ILE A 160 17.00 -18.06 18.20
CA ILE A 160 16.83 -17.39 16.91
C ILE A 160 18.19 -17.16 16.23
N LYS A 161 18.26 -17.45 14.93
CA LYS A 161 19.41 -17.22 14.06
C LYS A 161 19.01 -16.32 12.90
N TYR A 162 19.83 -15.33 12.62
CA TYR A 162 19.68 -14.44 11.48
C TYR A 162 20.73 -14.80 10.43
N GLU A 163 20.28 -15.12 9.22
CA GLU A 163 21.13 -15.53 8.10
C GLU A 163 20.85 -14.62 6.91
N ILE A 164 21.89 -13.99 6.38
CA ILE A 164 21.83 -13.20 5.16
C ILE A 164 22.37 -14.03 4.01
N ARG A 165 21.63 -14.10 2.91
CA ARG A 165 22.11 -14.76 1.70
C ARG A 165 22.83 -13.77 0.79
N ASP A 166 24.17 -13.75 0.86
CA ASP A 166 24.97 -12.83 0.04
C ASP A 166 25.09 -13.22 -1.44
N ASN A 167 24.77 -14.46 -1.84
CA ASN A 167 25.09 -14.96 -3.17
C ASN A 167 24.04 -15.94 -3.74
N ARG A 168 23.43 -15.58 -4.88
CA ARG A 168 22.50 -16.43 -5.66
C ARG A 168 23.25 -17.32 -6.67
N ARG A 169 24.29 -18.03 -6.23
CA ARG A 169 24.89 -19.08 -7.06
C ARG A 169 24.15 -20.39 -6.82
N TRP A 170 23.21 -20.68 -7.71
CA TRP A 170 22.75 -22.03 -7.96
C TRP A 170 23.95 -22.80 -8.52
N LEU A 171 24.44 -23.80 -7.77
CA LEU A 171 25.35 -24.80 -8.32
C LEU A 171 24.60 -25.68 -9.32
#